data_AF-A0A1S8WQK7-F1
#
_entry.id   AF-A0A1S8WQK7-F1
#
_cell.length_a   1.000
_cell.length_b   1.000
_cell.length_c   1.000
_cell.angle_alpha   90.00
_cell.angle_beta   90.00
_cell.angle_gamma   90.00
#
_symmetry.space_group_name_H-M   'P 1'
#
loop_
_entity.id
_entity.type
_entity.pdbx_description
1 polymer ?
#
loop_
_entity_poly.entity_id
_entity_poly.type
_entity_poly.pdbx_seq_one_letter_code
_entity_poly.pdbx_strand_id
1 'polypeptide(L)'
;MPSTTFLLLVLLSFVTNISAFPFVALVPVSGLLAAFLARDGIECLLRECCSQGVWFNQTGLKHVLTHHLHGQHIVTERVFHHLSAHMLDRNPPKALALSFHGYTGVGKNFVSNLIASHVFKRGTKSRFFHFYDSTIHFAHRQKVHEYKVRLHKELREAVSACPYSVFVFDEMHNMPSGLLDVLAPLLDFHESIDGVDFRRSIFLFLRY
;
A
#
# COMPACT_ATOMS: atom_id res chain seq x y z
N MET A 1 -18.73 -17.03 -5.91
CA MET A 1 -18.63 -15.97 -6.93
C MET A 1 -19.11 -16.55 -8.25
N PRO A 2 -20.17 -16.04 -8.89
CA PRO A 2 -20.58 -16.56 -10.18
C PRO A 2 -19.49 -16.21 -11.20
N SER A 3 -18.95 -17.24 -11.85
CA SER A 3 -17.91 -17.12 -12.87
C SER A 3 -18.39 -16.21 -14.01
N THR A 4 -17.50 -15.39 -14.58
CA THR A 4 -17.77 -14.55 -15.77
C THR A 4 -18.36 -15.36 -16.93
N THR A 5 -18.06 -16.67 -17.00
CA THR A 5 -18.65 -17.62 -17.95
C THR A 5 -20.15 -17.83 -17.74
N PHE A 6 -20.64 -17.80 -16.49
CA PHE A 6 -22.06 -17.97 -16.17
C PHE A 6 -22.88 -16.77 -16.65
N LEU A 7 -22.35 -15.56 -16.49
CA LEU A 7 -23.01 -14.33 -16.97
C LEU A 7 -23.04 -14.26 -18.50
N LEU A 8 -21.95 -14.72 -19.16
CA LEU A 8 -21.87 -14.81 -20.62
C LEU A 8 -22.88 -15.84 -21.17
N LEU A 9 -23.02 -16.99 -20.51
CA LEU A 9 -24.00 -18.04 -20.86
C LEU A 9 -25.45 -17.55 -20.71
N VAL A 10 -25.74 -16.80 -19.65
CA VAL A 10 -27.05 -16.17 -19.45
C VAL A 10 -27.31 -15.17 -20.58
N LEU A 11 -26.37 -14.27 -20.88
CA LEU A 11 -26.49 -13.31 -21.98
C LEU A 11 -26.69 -14.00 -23.34
N LEU A 12 -25.93 -15.06 -23.65
CA LEU A 12 -26.07 -15.85 -24.88
C LEU A 12 -27.42 -16.56 -24.98
N SER A 13 -27.96 -17.09 -23.87
CA SER A 13 -29.30 -17.71 -23.84
C SER A 13 -30.45 -16.73 -24.09
N PHE A 14 -30.22 -15.43 -23.81
CA PHE A 14 -31.17 -14.36 -24.15
C PHE A 14 -31.11 -13.96 -25.63
N VAL A 15 -30.01 -14.21 -26.34
CA VAL A 15 -29.88 -13.87 -27.78
C VAL A 15 -30.51 -14.93 -28.68
N THR A 16 -30.65 -16.19 -28.24
CA THR A 16 -31.13 -17.30 -29.09
C THR A 16 -32.65 -17.43 -29.22
N ASN A 17 -33.45 -16.72 -28.40
CA ASN A 17 -34.91 -16.66 -28.55
C ASN A 17 -35.32 -15.37 -29.28
N ILE A 18 -35.05 -15.34 -30.59
CA ILE A 18 -35.38 -14.21 -31.47
C ILE A 18 -36.85 -14.29 -31.88
N SER A 19 -37.75 -13.93 -30.96
CA SER A 19 -39.10 -13.50 -31.33
C SER A 19 -39.58 -12.46 -30.33
N ALA A 20 -39.39 -11.19 -30.73
CA ALA A 20 -39.85 -9.98 -30.03
C ALA A 20 -39.30 -9.78 -28.61
N PHE A 21 -38.00 -9.47 -28.49
CA PHE A 21 -37.52 -8.77 -27.29
C PHE A 21 -37.94 -7.30 -27.35
N PRO A 22 -38.72 -6.77 -26.38
CA PRO A 22 -39.04 -5.36 -26.34
C PRO A 22 -37.74 -4.57 -26.12
N PHE A 23 -37.52 -3.51 -26.90
CA PHE A 23 -36.41 -2.56 -26.72
C PHE A 23 -36.25 -2.08 -25.25
N VAL A 24 -37.33 -2.14 -24.48
CA VAL A 24 -37.41 -1.85 -23.04
C VAL A 24 -36.50 -2.75 -22.19
N ALA A 25 -36.20 -3.98 -22.60
CA ALA A 25 -35.31 -4.90 -21.88
C ALA A 25 -33.81 -4.64 -22.14
N LEU A 26 -33.45 -4.01 -23.27
CA LEU A 26 -32.05 -3.71 -23.63
C LEU A 26 -31.48 -2.51 -22.85
N VAL A 27 -32.32 -1.52 -22.53
CA VAL A 27 -31.91 -0.33 -21.78
C VAL A 27 -31.39 -0.65 -20.37
N PRO A 28 -32.09 -1.43 -19.52
CA PRO A 28 -31.60 -1.76 -18.18
C PRO A 28 -30.37 -2.69 -18.22
N VAL A 29 -30.27 -3.60 -19.19
CA VAL A 29 -29.11 -4.50 -19.32
C VAL A 29 -27.84 -3.74 -19.72
N SER A 30 -27.95 -2.84 -20.69
CA SER A 30 -26.82 -1.99 -21.10
C SER A 30 -26.41 -1.01 -19.99
N GLY A 31 -27.37 -0.44 -19.24
CA GLY A 31 -27.10 0.38 -18.06
C GLY A 31 -26.37 -0.39 -16.95
N LEU A 32 -26.81 -1.61 -16.63
CA LEU A 32 -26.15 -2.47 -15.64
C LEU A 32 -24.74 -2.87 -16.06
N LEU A 33 -24.55 -3.21 -17.33
CA LEU A 33 -23.23 -3.57 -17.87
C LEU A 33 -22.28 -2.37 -17.86
N ALA A 34 -22.76 -1.19 -18.29
CA ALA A 34 -21.98 0.05 -18.26
C ALA A 34 -21.62 0.44 -16.81
N ALA A 35 -22.56 0.33 -15.88
CA ALA A 35 -22.31 0.57 -14.45
C ALA A 35 -21.29 -0.42 -13.88
N PHE A 36 -21.37 -1.71 -14.25
CA PHE A 36 -20.42 -2.74 -13.80
C PHE A 36 -19.01 -2.47 -14.33
N LEU A 37 -18.87 -2.16 -15.62
CA LEU A 37 -17.58 -1.81 -16.23
C LEU A 37 -17.02 -0.49 -15.71
N ALA A 38 -17.90 0.45 -15.33
CA ALA A 38 -17.51 1.73 -14.76
C ALA A 38 -17.26 1.67 -13.25
N ARG A 39 -17.59 0.58 -12.54
CA ARG A 39 -17.42 0.50 -11.07
C ARG A 39 -16.00 0.77 -10.65
N ASP A 40 -15.03 0.09 -11.25
CA ASP A 40 -13.61 0.26 -10.92
C ASP A 40 -13.14 1.68 -11.24
N GLY A 41 -13.59 2.25 -12.37
CA GLY A 41 -13.28 3.63 -12.75
C GLY A 41 -13.88 4.66 -11.79
N ILE A 42 -15.12 4.47 -11.33
CA ILE A 42 -15.81 5.34 -10.37
C ILE A 42 -15.20 5.20 -8.98
N GLU A 43 -14.85 3.98 -8.56
CA GLU A 43 -14.09 3.77 -7.31
C GLU A 43 -12.73 4.47 -7.36
N CYS A 44 -12.01 4.41 -8.48
CA CYS A 44 -10.75 5.15 -8.66
C CYS A 44 -10.92 6.68 -8.76
N LEU A 45 -12.11 7.15 -9.14
CA LEU A 45 -12.44 8.58 -9.16
C LEU A 45 -12.73 9.09 -7.74
N LEU A 46 -13.51 8.32 -6.97
CA LEU A 46 -13.92 8.68 -5.61
C LEU A 46 -12.84 8.37 -4.57
N ARG A 47 -12.03 7.32 -4.79
CA ARG A 47 -10.93 6.86 -3.94
C ARG A 47 -9.66 6.70 -4.76
N GLU A 48 -8.52 6.85 -4.13
CA GLU A 48 -7.25 6.61 -4.81
C GLU A 48 -7.11 5.12 -5.17
N CYS A 49 -6.71 4.83 -6.41
CA CYS A 49 -6.41 3.48 -6.89
C CYS A 49 -4.91 3.24 -6.98
N CYS A 50 -4.46 2.00 -6.76
CA CYS A 50 -3.03 1.69 -6.69
C CYS A 50 -2.30 2.00 -8.01
N SER A 51 -2.85 1.58 -9.15
CA SER A 51 -2.25 1.80 -10.48
C SER A 51 -2.10 3.27 -10.86
N GLN A 52 -2.97 4.15 -10.35
CA GLN A 52 -2.95 5.58 -10.66
C GLN A 52 -2.30 6.41 -9.55
N GLY A 53 -2.32 5.93 -8.30
CA GLY A 53 -1.83 6.63 -7.11
C GLY A 53 -0.33 6.46 -6.90
N VAL A 54 0.22 5.29 -7.25
CA VAL A 54 1.67 5.04 -7.21
C VAL A 54 2.35 5.81 -8.34
N TRP A 55 3.28 6.68 -7.97
CA TRP A 55 4.08 7.49 -8.89
C TRP A 55 5.47 7.68 -8.30
N PHE A 56 6.39 6.79 -8.71
CA PHE A 56 7.77 6.88 -8.25
C PHE A 56 8.55 7.95 -9.03
N ASN A 57 8.77 9.11 -8.39
CA ASN A 57 9.57 10.19 -8.96
C ASN A 57 11.03 10.10 -8.48
N GLN A 58 11.80 9.24 -9.15
CA GLN A 58 13.20 8.98 -8.79
C GLN A 58 14.08 10.23 -8.80
N THR A 59 14.00 11.04 -9.87
CA THR A 59 14.81 12.24 -10.03
C THR A 59 14.44 13.30 -8.99
N GLY A 60 13.14 13.49 -8.76
CA GLY A 60 12.63 14.39 -7.71
C GLY A 60 13.12 13.96 -6.33
N LEU A 61 13.03 12.66 -6.02
CA LEU A 61 13.50 12.10 -4.75
C LEU A 61 14.99 12.39 -4.52
N LYS A 62 15.83 12.14 -5.53
CA LYS A 62 17.27 12.42 -5.44
C LYS A 62 17.53 13.89 -5.15
N HIS A 63 16.85 14.78 -5.88
CA HIS A 63 16.98 16.22 -5.70
C HIS A 63 16.63 16.62 -4.26
N VAL A 64 15.45 16.27 -3.76
CA VAL A 64 15.00 16.70 -2.43
C VAL A 64 15.85 16.11 -1.30
N LEU A 65 16.31 14.86 -1.42
CA LEU A 65 17.21 14.25 -0.43
C LEU A 65 18.58 14.93 -0.41
N THR A 66 19.08 15.43 -1.54
CA THR A 66 20.37 16.14 -1.58
C THR A 66 20.26 17.58 -1.09
N HIS A 67 19.17 18.28 -1.43
CA HIS A 67 19.11 19.73 -1.24
C HIS A 67 18.31 20.16 0.00
N HIS A 68 17.36 19.35 0.47
CA HIS A 68 16.49 19.70 1.60
C HIS A 68 16.85 18.94 2.89
N LEU A 69 17.62 17.86 2.80
CA LEU A 69 18.05 17.09 3.97
C LEU A 69 19.48 17.47 4.38
N HIS A 70 19.59 18.44 5.30
CA HIS A 70 20.89 18.97 5.73
C HIS A 70 21.54 18.07 6.78
N GLY A 71 22.86 17.90 6.68
CA GLY A 71 23.67 17.17 7.68
C GLY A 71 23.53 15.64 7.65
N GLN A 72 22.69 15.06 6.80
CA GLN A 72 22.41 13.62 6.75
C GLN A 72 22.86 12.96 5.44
N HIS A 73 24.08 13.23 5.00
CA HIS A 73 24.63 12.73 3.73
C HIS A 73 24.56 11.20 3.56
N ILE A 74 24.76 10.44 4.65
CA ILE A 74 24.64 8.98 4.66
C ILE A 74 23.20 8.55 4.32
N VAL A 75 22.21 9.22 4.90
CA VAL A 75 20.78 8.92 4.67
C VAL A 75 20.42 9.25 3.22
N THR A 76 20.86 10.41 2.71
CA THR A 76 20.64 10.83 1.33
C THR A 76 21.06 9.73 0.34
N GLU A 77 22.28 9.20 0.46
CA GLU A 77 22.79 8.17 -0.45
C GLU A 77 22.09 6.82 -0.28
N ARG A 78 21.97 6.35 0.98
CA ARG A 78 21.43 5.01 1.27
C ARG A 78 19.94 4.90 0.98
N VAL A 79 19.14 5.90 1.38
CA VAL A 79 17.71 5.90 1.11
C VAL A 79 17.46 5.97 -0.38
N PHE A 80 18.14 6.88 -1.09
CA PHE A 80 17.98 7.00 -2.54
C PHE A 80 18.31 5.68 -3.25
N HIS A 81 19.45 5.05 -2.93
CA HIS A 81 19.89 3.83 -3.58
C HIS A 81 18.94 2.65 -3.32
N HIS A 82 18.66 2.35 -2.05
CA HIS A 82 17.83 1.19 -1.70
C HIS A 82 16.38 1.35 -2.15
N LEU A 83 15.79 2.55 -2.01
CA LEU A 83 14.43 2.81 -2.45
C LEU A 83 14.31 2.76 -3.97
N SER A 84 15.28 3.34 -4.70
CA SER A 84 15.27 3.28 -6.17
C SER A 84 15.42 1.86 -6.68
N ALA A 85 16.36 1.09 -6.13
CA ALA A 85 16.56 -0.31 -6.52
C ALA A 85 15.27 -1.13 -6.30
N HIS A 86 14.62 -0.94 -5.15
CA HIS A 86 13.39 -1.65 -4.81
C HIS A 86 12.20 -1.27 -5.71
N MET A 87 12.01 0.03 -5.97
CA MET A 87 10.87 0.50 -6.78
C MET A 87 11.01 0.20 -8.28
N LEU A 88 12.25 0.07 -8.77
CA LEU A 88 12.52 -0.25 -10.17
C LEU A 88 12.54 -1.75 -10.44
N ASP A 89 12.76 -2.58 -9.42
CA ASP A 89 12.66 -4.03 -9.54
C ASP A 89 11.19 -4.45 -9.64
N ARG A 90 10.85 -5.18 -10.71
CA ARG A 90 9.50 -5.73 -10.90
C ARG A 90 9.23 -6.92 -9.99
N ASN A 91 10.25 -7.61 -9.51
CA ASN A 91 10.11 -8.81 -8.69
C ASN A 91 11.14 -8.81 -7.56
N PRO A 92 11.07 -7.84 -6.63
CA PRO A 92 11.97 -7.80 -5.48
C PRO A 92 11.85 -9.10 -4.69
N PRO A 93 12.96 -9.63 -4.15
CA PRO A 93 12.95 -10.92 -3.45
C PRO A 93 12.26 -10.84 -2.07
N LYS A 94 12.15 -9.65 -1.49
CA LYS A 94 11.48 -9.37 -0.20
C LYS A 94 11.11 -7.90 -0.07
N ALA A 95 10.29 -7.58 0.93
CA ALA A 95 9.92 -6.21 1.26
C ALA A 95 11.15 -5.34 1.60
N LEU A 96 11.10 -4.05 1.28
CA LEU A 96 12.15 -3.11 1.67
C LEU A 96 11.93 -2.72 3.14
N ALA A 97 12.91 -2.98 3.99
CA ALA A 97 12.91 -2.52 5.38
C ALA A 97 14.05 -1.53 5.62
N LEU A 98 13.72 -0.31 6.05
CA LEU A 98 14.69 0.71 6.45
C LEU A 98 14.45 1.10 7.91
N SER A 99 15.52 1.20 8.68
CA SER A 99 15.46 1.64 10.08
C SER A 99 16.26 2.92 10.26
N PHE A 100 15.59 4.00 10.67
CA PHE A 100 16.18 5.31 10.94
C PHE A 100 16.34 5.49 12.45
N HIS A 101 17.59 5.62 12.89
CA HIS A 101 17.98 5.80 14.28
C HIS A 101 18.57 7.19 14.50
N GLY A 102 18.36 7.76 15.70
CA GLY A 102 18.96 9.03 16.08
C GLY A 102 18.02 9.89 16.92
N TYR A 103 18.53 11.00 17.43
CA TYR A 103 17.79 11.91 18.31
C TYR A 103 16.48 12.45 17.71
N THR A 104 15.61 12.95 18.57
CA THR A 104 14.40 13.68 18.15
C THR A 104 14.78 14.97 17.41
N GLY A 105 14.00 15.35 16.39
CA GLY A 105 14.22 16.59 15.65
C GLY A 105 15.27 16.53 14.54
N VAL A 106 16.01 15.43 14.36
CA VAL A 106 17.06 15.30 13.32
C VAL A 106 16.53 14.98 11.91
N GLY A 107 15.21 14.88 11.74
CA GLY A 107 14.58 14.73 10.42
C GLY A 107 14.09 13.33 10.03
N LYS A 108 13.97 12.36 10.97
CA LYS A 108 13.46 11.00 10.65
C LYS A 108 12.08 11.01 9.97
N ASN A 109 11.11 11.71 10.56
CA ASN A 109 9.74 11.83 10.02
C ASN A 109 9.73 12.70 8.74
N PHE A 110 10.68 13.62 8.62
CA PHE A 110 10.84 14.41 7.39
C PHE A 110 11.26 13.51 6.23
N VAL A 111 12.21 12.59 6.43
CA VAL A 111 12.63 11.62 5.41
C VAL A 111 11.47 10.70 5.01
N SER A 112 10.69 10.17 5.97
CA SER A 112 9.52 9.34 5.62
C SER A 112 8.49 10.10 4.79
N ASN A 113 8.28 11.39 5.08
CA ASN A 113 7.36 12.24 4.31
C ASN A 113 7.89 12.53 2.89
N LEU A 114 9.20 12.72 2.73
CA LEU A 114 9.82 12.86 1.42
C LEU A 114 9.65 11.59 0.59
N ILE A 115 9.86 10.41 1.20
CA ILE A 115 9.63 9.11 0.56
C ILE A 115 8.18 9.02 0.08
N ALA A 116 7.20 9.25 0.96
CA ALA A 116 5.79 9.19 0.59
C ALA A 116 5.44 10.12 -0.57
N SER A 117 5.93 11.37 -0.53
CA SER A 117 5.69 12.40 -1.55
C SER A 117 6.30 12.09 -2.92
N HIS A 118 7.24 11.14 -2.99
CA HIS A 118 7.89 10.72 -4.23
C HIS A 118 7.58 9.26 -4.60
N VAL A 119 6.76 8.56 -3.80
CA VAL A 119 6.22 7.23 -4.10
C VAL A 119 4.74 7.32 -4.49
N PHE A 120 4.00 8.27 -3.92
CA PHE A 120 2.57 8.46 -4.17
C PHE A 120 2.26 9.88 -4.64
N LYS A 121 1.32 10.02 -5.58
CA LYS A 121 0.85 11.33 -6.05
C LYS A 121 0.27 12.20 -4.93
N ARG A 122 -0.39 11.58 -3.96
CA ARG A 122 -0.98 12.26 -2.79
C ARG A 122 -0.02 12.36 -1.60
N GLY A 123 1.23 11.90 -1.75
CA GLY A 123 2.21 11.87 -0.66
C GLY A 123 1.70 11.16 0.59
N THR A 124 1.88 11.78 1.75
CA THR A 124 1.41 11.25 3.04
C THR A 124 -0.11 11.20 3.19
N LYS A 125 -0.86 11.88 2.30
CA LYS A 125 -2.32 11.80 2.24
C LYS A 125 -2.80 10.63 1.38
N SER A 126 -1.88 9.85 0.80
CA SER A 126 -2.24 8.65 0.07
C SER A 126 -2.83 7.61 0.99
N ARG A 127 -3.86 6.89 0.52
CA ARG A 127 -4.45 5.79 1.28
C ARG A 127 -3.52 4.57 1.44
N PHE A 128 -2.41 4.55 0.68
CA PHE A 128 -1.39 3.50 0.68
C PHE A 128 -0.18 3.89 1.55
N PHE A 129 -0.22 5.07 2.18
CA PHE A 129 0.73 5.49 3.18
C PHE A 129 0.11 5.29 4.57
N HIS A 130 0.67 4.37 5.34
CA HIS A 130 0.16 3.96 6.65
C HIS A 130 1.14 4.37 7.73
N PHE A 131 0.69 5.17 8.69
CA PHE A 131 1.55 5.71 9.75
C PHE A 131 1.07 5.23 11.12
N TYR A 132 1.96 4.59 11.85
CA TYR A 132 1.73 4.00 13.17
C TYR A 132 2.64 4.66 14.20
N ASP A 133 2.09 5.60 14.97
CA ASP A 133 2.72 6.12 16.18
C ASP A 133 2.56 5.11 17.33
N SER A 134 3.68 4.60 17.86
CA SER A 134 3.65 3.62 18.94
C SER A 134 3.07 4.14 20.25
N THR A 135 3.22 5.43 20.55
CA THR A 135 2.74 6.04 21.78
C THR A 135 1.21 6.22 21.79
N ILE A 136 0.61 6.29 20.60
CA ILE A 136 -0.84 6.48 20.41
C ILE A 136 -1.52 5.14 20.11
N HIS A 137 -1.06 4.43 19.07
CA HIS A 137 -1.76 3.27 18.55
C HIS A 137 -1.53 2.02 19.41
N PHE A 138 -0.42 1.96 20.15
CA PHE A 138 0.02 0.81 20.93
C PHE A 138 0.33 1.14 22.40
N ALA A 139 -0.34 2.15 22.96
CA ALA A 139 -0.05 2.70 24.28
C ALA A 139 -0.13 1.69 25.44
N HIS A 140 -1.03 0.69 25.36
CA HIS A 140 -1.32 -0.20 26.48
C HIS A 140 -0.68 -1.58 26.32
N ARG A 141 0.34 -1.88 27.12
CA ARG A 141 1.06 -3.18 27.09
C ARG A 141 0.15 -4.39 27.35
N GLN A 142 -0.94 -4.24 28.10
CA GLN A 142 -1.89 -5.33 28.35
C GLN A 142 -2.67 -5.75 27.09
N LYS A 143 -2.73 -4.89 26.06
CA LYS A 143 -3.46 -5.12 24.82
C LYS A 143 -2.58 -5.63 23.67
N VAL A 144 -1.34 -6.05 23.93
CA VAL A 144 -0.40 -6.54 22.89
C VAL A 144 -1.04 -7.58 21.97
N HIS A 145 -1.77 -8.54 22.52
CA HIS A 145 -2.40 -9.59 21.72
C HIS A 145 -3.44 -9.02 20.74
N GLU A 146 -4.31 -8.11 21.20
CA GLU A 146 -5.27 -7.41 20.36
C GLU A 146 -4.57 -6.59 19.28
N TYR A 147 -3.50 -5.89 19.64
CA TYR A 147 -2.70 -5.10 18.70
C TYR A 147 -2.02 -5.96 17.62
N LYS A 148 -1.52 -7.15 17.96
CA LYS A 148 -0.95 -8.09 17.00
C LYS A 148 -2.01 -8.50 15.97
N VAL A 149 -3.20 -8.89 16.42
CA VAL A 149 -4.29 -9.32 15.54
C VAL A 149 -4.76 -8.18 14.64
N ARG A 150 -4.95 -6.98 15.22
CA ARG A 150 -5.34 -5.78 14.46
C ARG A 150 -4.29 -5.41 13.43
N LEU A 151 -3.02 -5.31 13.82
CA LEU A 151 -1.92 -4.92 12.94
C LEU A 151 -1.77 -5.92 11.79
N HIS A 152 -1.80 -7.24 12.05
CA HIS A 152 -1.72 -8.26 11.00
C HIS A 152 -2.83 -8.07 9.96
N LYS A 153 -4.06 -7.86 10.42
CA LYS A 153 -5.22 -7.64 9.56
C LYS A 153 -5.06 -6.38 8.70
N GLU A 154 -4.71 -5.25 9.33
CA GLU A 154 -4.52 -3.98 8.63
C GLU A 154 -3.44 -4.05 7.56
N LEU A 155 -2.29 -4.68 7.86
CA LEU A 155 -1.21 -4.87 6.89
C LEU A 155 -1.65 -5.71 5.69
N ARG A 156 -2.36 -6.82 5.94
CA ARG A 156 -2.90 -7.66 4.86
C ARG A 156 -3.89 -6.91 4.00
N GLU A 157 -4.84 -6.20 4.60
CA GLU A 157 -5.84 -5.41 3.87
C GLU A 157 -5.19 -4.31 3.04
N ALA A 158 -4.19 -3.62 3.59
CA ALA A 158 -3.42 -2.58 2.92
C ALA A 158 -2.64 -3.11 1.71
N VAL A 159 -1.91 -4.21 1.86
CA VAL A 159 -1.13 -4.81 0.76
C VAL A 159 -2.04 -5.45 -0.29
N SER A 160 -3.17 -6.05 0.13
CA SER A 160 -4.19 -6.53 -0.80
C SER A 160 -4.79 -5.41 -1.64
N ALA A 161 -4.93 -4.21 -1.06
CA ALA A 161 -5.40 -3.03 -1.80
C ALA A 161 -4.32 -2.42 -2.69
N CYS A 162 -3.05 -2.42 -2.26
CA CYS A 162 -1.92 -1.98 -3.07
C CYS A 162 -0.61 -2.64 -2.61
N PRO A 163 0.09 -3.39 -3.48
CA PRO A 163 1.33 -4.05 -3.11
C PRO A 163 2.49 -3.08 -2.82
N TYR A 164 2.38 -1.82 -3.26
CA TYR A 164 3.37 -0.76 -3.04
C TYR A 164 3.12 0.06 -1.77
N SER A 165 2.27 -0.43 -0.85
CA SER A 165 1.97 0.27 0.40
C SER A 165 3.24 0.52 1.22
N VAL A 166 3.30 1.71 1.83
CA VAL A 166 4.38 2.16 2.70
C VAL A 166 3.87 2.19 4.13
N PHE A 167 4.54 1.47 5.03
CA PHE A 167 4.23 1.40 6.45
C PHE A 167 5.32 2.09 7.25
N VAL A 168 4.94 3.09 8.05
CA VAL A 168 5.84 3.82 8.94
C VAL A 168 5.51 3.49 10.38
N PHE A 169 6.48 2.99 11.13
CA PHE A 169 6.37 2.72 12.56
C PHE A 169 7.21 3.75 13.31
N ASP A 170 6.56 4.77 13.84
CA ASP A 170 7.21 5.85 14.58
C ASP A 170 7.30 5.54 16.08
N GLU A 171 8.29 6.13 16.74
CA GLU A 171 8.55 5.97 18.16
C GLU A 171 8.66 4.49 18.57
N MET A 172 9.26 3.66 17.71
CA MET A 172 9.26 2.20 17.83
C MET A 172 9.90 1.68 19.13
N HIS A 173 10.75 2.48 19.78
CA HIS A 173 11.32 2.13 21.09
C HIS A 173 10.28 2.09 22.22
N ASN A 174 9.13 2.73 22.04
CA ASN A 174 7.99 2.68 22.95
C ASN A 174 7.05 1.48 22.68
N MET A 175 7.35 0.69 21.65
CA MET A 175 6.47 -0.40 21.24
C MET A 175 6.47 -1.54 22.26
N PRO A 176 5.28 -2.07 22.63
CA PRO A 176 5.19 -3.21 23.52
C PRO A 176 5.98 -4.41 22.98
N SER A 177 6.75 -5.06 23.86
CA SER A 177 7.57 -6.22 23.49
C SER A 177 6.76 -7.31 22.82
N GLY A 178 7.34 -7.87 21.77
CA GLY A 178 6.74 -8.90 20.94
C GLY A 178 5.75 -8.38 19.90
N LEU A 179 5.28 -7.12 19.93
CA LEU A 179 4.35 -6.61 18.92
C LEU A 179 4.94 -6.70 17.50
N LEU A 180 6.23 -6.36 17.34
CA LEU A 180 6.93 -6.44 16.06
C LEU A 180 7.13 -7.86 15.52
N ASP A 181 6.95 -8.91 16.34
CA ASP A 181 7.09 -10.30 15.89
C ASP A 181 6.12 -10.63 14.74
N VAL A 182 5.00 -9.91 14.67
CA VAL A 182 4.02 -10.05 13.59
C VAL A 182 4.59 -9.62 12.22
N LEU A 183 5.61 -8.75 12.22
CA LEU A 183 6.25 -8.26 11.00
C LEU A 183 7.35 -9.20 10.52
N ALA A 184 7.96 -9.99 11.40
CA ALA A 184 9.08 -10.87 11.06
C ALA A 184 8.81 -11.76 9.84
N PRO A 185 7.69 -12.52 9.74
CA PRO A 185 7.42 -13.31 8.54
C PRO A 185 7.20 -12.43 7.30
N LEU A 186 6.59 -11.25 7.46
CA LEU A 186 6.27 -10.31 6.37
C LEU A 186 7.49 -9.69 5.70
N LEU A 187 8.60 -9.58 6.44
CA LEU A 187 9.86 -9.00 5.98
C LEU A 187 10.88 -10.04 5.47
N ASP A 188 10.57 -11.32 5.63
CA ASP A 188 11.44 -12.42 5.24
C ASP A 188 11.21 -12.83 3.77
N PHE A 189 12.03 -13.74 3.25
CA PHE A 189 11.99 -14.21 1.86
C PHE A 189 10.84 -15.20 1.61
N HIS A 190 9.61 -14.70 1.65
CA HIS A 190 8.41 -15.45 1.31
C HIS A 190 7.75 -14.87 0.05
N GLU A 191 7.35 -15.72 -0.89
CA GLU A 191 6.63 -15.27 -2.10
C GLU A 191 5.23 -14.75 -1.76
N SER A 192 4.55 -15.38 -0.80
CA SER A 192 3.26 -14.92 -0.28
C SER A 192 3.03 -15.42 1.14
N ILE A 193 2.30 -14.64 1.93
CA ILE A 193 1.91 -14.97 3.31
C ILE A 193 0.39 -14.87 3.38
N ASP A 194 -0.25 -15.98 3.73
CA ASP A 194 -1.69 -16.25 3.56
C ASP A 194 -2.26 -15.69 2.23
N GLY A 195 -1.55 -15.90 1.13
CA GLY A 195 -1.98 -15.49 -0.22
C GLY A 195 -1.79 -14.01 -0.57
N VAL A 196 -1.07 -13.23 0.25
CA VAL A 196 -0.73 -11.82 -0.03
C VAL A 196 0.78 -11.69 -0.23
N ASP A 197 1.19 -11.04 -1.32
CA ASP A 197 2.60 -10.79 -1.65
C ASP A 197 3.06 -9.45 -1.06
N PHE A 198 3.89 -9.51 -0.03
CA PHE A 198 4.45 -8.35 0.66
C PHE A 198 5.73 -7.83 -0.01
N ARG A 199 6.31 -8.54 -0.99
CA ARG A 199 7.68 -8.26 -1.46
C ARG A 199 7.85 -6.87 -2.05
N ARG A 200 6.79 -6.26 -2.58
CA ARG A 200 6.84 -4.89 -3.14
C ARG A 200 6.57 -3.79 -2.11
N SER A 201 6.16 -4.13 -0.89
CA SER A 201 5.86 -3.15 0.15
C SER A 201 7.13 -2.59 0.78
N ILE A 202 6.98 -1.45 1.47
CA ILE A 202 8.08 -0.72 2.11
C ILE A 202 7.74 -0.50 3.58
N PHE A 203 8.69 -0.82 4.46
CA PHE A 203 8.60 -0.66 5.89
C PHE A 203 9.68 0.31 6.37
N LEU A 204 9.26 1.38 7.04
CA LEU A 204 10.12 2.40 7.62
C LEU A 204 9.97 2.35 9.15
N PHE A 205 11.07 2.09 9.85
CA PHE A 205 11.10 2.04 11.31
C PHE A 205 11.84 3.26 11.84
N LEU A 206 11.20 4.04 12.71
CA LEU A 206 11.79 5.25 13.28
C LEU A 206 12.03 5.04 14.78
N ARG A 207 13.28 5.19 15.20
CA ARG A 207 13.70 5.00 16.60
C ARG A 207 14.59 6.14 17.06
N TYR A 208 14.59 6.39 18.37
CA TYR A 208 15.63 7.14 19.05
C TYR A 208 16.93 6.32 19.07
#